data_AF-A0A3D2CQE7-F1
#
_entry.id   AF-A0A3D2CQE7-F1
#
_cell.length_a   1.000
_cell.length_b   1.000
_cell.length_c   1.000
_cell.angle_alpha   90.00
_cell.angle_beta   90.00
_cell.angle_gamma   90.00
#
_symmetry.space_group_name_H-M   'P 1'
#
loop_
_entity.id
_entity.type
_entity.pdbx_description
1 polymer ?
#
loop_
_entity_poly.entity_id
_entity_poly.type
_entity_poly.pdbx_seq_one_letter_code
_entity_poly.pdbx_strand_id
1 'polypeptide(L)'
;RRAPNVAYDAPGSASDGLRLTDDFDMYNGAPNRYNWTLKGKQELLIPYNDYRLHSDNLKYSDILQPGHINPELVRYEKHRVWVVEANLKENTRHTYKKRVFYIDEDSWQVAVSDIYDNRDELYRIAVAHGVNYYEVPTQWSTLEVYHDFQSRRYIAMGLDNENKMYDFSVKLKQKSFTPSALRREGRR
;
A
#
# COMPACT_ATOMS: atom_id res chain seq x y z
N ARG A 1 -21.40 18.75 6.91
CA ARG A 1 -20.05 18.78 7.54
C ARG A 1 -19.02 18.63 6.42
N ARG A 2 -18.01 19.52 6.30
CA ARG A 2 -16.90 19.30 5.35
C ARG A 2 -16.14 18.06 5.78
N ALA A 3 -15.77 17.20 4.83
CA ALA A 3 -14.87 16.10 5.12
C ALA A 3 -13.53 16.67 5.64
N PRO A 4 -12.88 16.02 6.62
CA PRO A 4 -11.54 16.39 7.05
C PRO A 4 -10.56 16.33 5.87
N ASN A 5 -9.43 17.02 5.98
CA ASN A 5 -8.41 17.03 4.94
C ASN A 5 -7.86 15.61 4.76
N VAL A 6 -8.15 14.96 3.64
CA VAL A 6 -7.72 13.58 3.32
C VAL A 6 -6.35 13.65 2.66
N ALA A 7 -5.32 13.90 3.46
CA ALA A 7 -3.95 14.00 2.98
C ALA A 7 -2.96 13.64 4.08
N TYR A 8 -1.79 13.16 3.68
CA TYR A 8 -0.64 12.95 4.58
C TYR A 8 -1.00 12.03 5.77
N ASP A 9 -0.75 12.50 6.99
CA ASP A 9 -0.89 11.79 8.25
C ASP A 9 -2.33 11.64 8.76
N ALA A 10 -3.33 12.00 7.95
CA ALA A 10 -4.72 11.67 8.25
C ALA A 10 -4.92 10.13 8.22
N PRO A 11 -5.66 9.56 9.18
CA PRO A 11 -5.95 8.13 9.18
C PRO A 11 -6.56 7.67 7.86
N GLY A 12 -6.04 6.56 7.32
CA GLY A 12 -6.56 5.96 6.10
C GLY A 12 -8.03 5.53 6.25
N SER A 13 -8.83 5.69 5.20
CA SER A 13 -10.20 5.17 5.18
C SER A 13 -10.21 3.66 5.43
N ALA A 14 -11.10 3.22 6.33
CA ALA A 14 -11.28 1.81 6.70
C ALA A 14 -10.00 1.10 7.18
N SER A 15 -8.99 1.84 7.68
CA SER A 15 -7.72 1.24 8.14
C SER A 15 -7.64 0.98 9.64
N ASP A 16 -8.64 1.40 10.41
CA ASP A 16 -8.59 1.42 11.88
C ASP A 16 -7.29 2.06 12.44
N GLY A 17 -6.76 3.07 11.72
CA GLY A 17 -5.52 3.76 12.09
C GLY A 17 -4.23 3.02 11.78
N LEU A 18 -4.28 1.81 11.20
CA LEU A 18 -3.11 0.97 10.90
C LEU A 18 -2.35 1.38 9.63
N ARG A 19 -2.89 2.33 8.87
CA ARG A 19 -2.19 3.08 7.82
C ARG A 19 -2.69 4.52 7.74
N LEU A 20 -1.87 5.39 7.17
CA LEU A 20 -2.22 6.79 6.90
C LEU A 20 -2.78 6.94 5.48
N THR A 21 -3.18 8.17 5.14
CA THR A 21 -3.74 8.46 3.82
C THR A 21 -2.67 8.38 2.75
N ASP A 22 -1.47 8.90 3.02
CA ASP A 22 -0.34 8.90 2.09
C ASP A 22 0.39 7.56 1.95
N ASP A 23 -0.10 6.52 2.65
CA ASP A 23 0.37 5.14 2.52
C ASP A 23 -0.39 4.35 1.45
N PHE A 24 -1.51 4.84 0.93
CA PHE A 24 -2.33 4.05 0.00
C PHE A 24 -1.55 3.72 -1.27
N ASP A 25 -1.63 2.47 -1.74
CA ASP A 25 -0.77 1.91 -2.78
C ASP A 25 0.72 2.08 -2.44
N MET A 26 1.05 1.79 -1.18
CA MET A 26 2.38 1.88 -0.57
C MET A 26 2.97 3.29 -0.43
N TYR A 27 2.61 4.22 -1.31
CA TYR A 27 2.81 5.66 -1.20
C TYR A 27 2.03 6.41 -2.29
N ASN A 28 1.16 7.36 -1.93
CA ASN A 28 0.44 8.21 -2.90
C ASN A 28 0.39 9.71 -2.53
N GLY A 29 1.21 10.13 -1.56
CA GLY A 29 1.24 11.52 -1.08
C GLY A 29 2.06 12.47 -1.94
N ALA A 30 1.83 13.78 -1.77
CA ALA A 30 2.74 14.78 -2.33
C ALA A 30 4.15 14.62 -1.69
N PRO A 31 5.24 14.57 -2.49
CA PRO A 31 6.59 14.33 -1.99
C PRO A 31 7.19 15.50 -1.20
N ASN A 32 6.41 16.57 -0.97
CA ASN A 32 6.90 17.84 -0.46
C ASN A 32 7.30 17.83 1.03
N ARG A 33 6.84 16.85 1.82
CA ARG A 33 7.16 16.75 3.27
C ARG A 33 8.53 16.13 3.58
N TYR A 34 9.15 15.44 2.63
CA TYR A 34 10.38 14.68 2.88
C TYR A 34 11.55 15.18 2.02
N ASN A 35 12.75 15.03 2.56
CA ASN A 35 14.00 15.04 1.82
C ASN A 35 14.26 13.61 1.34
N TRP A 36 14.41 13.45 0.02
CA TRP A 36 14.53 12.15 -0.62
C TRP A 36 15.97 11.85 -0.98
N THR A 37 16.41 10.62 -0.77
CA THR A 37 17.76 10.17 -1.11
C THR A 37 17.70 8.79 -1.77
N LEU A 38 18.19 8.70 -3.00
CA LEU A 38 18.40 7.42 -3.67
C LEU A 38 19.67 6.77 -3.11
N LYS A 39 19.52 5.65 -2.40
CA LYS A 39 20.65 4.93 -1.80
C LYS A 39 21.34 3.97 -2.78
N GLY A 40 20.71 3.69 -3.91
CA GLY A 40 21.22 2.80 -4.95
C GLY A 40 20.34 1.56 -5.10
N LYS A 41 20.92 0.50 -5.68
CA LYS A 41 20.26 -0.80 -5.88
C LYS A 41 20.81 -1.86 -4.95
N GLN A 42 19.98 -2.81 -4.57
CA GLN A 42 20.41 -4.05 -3.92
C GLN A 42 19.52 -5.22 -4.37
N GLU A 43 19.94 -6.44 -4.09
CA GLU A 43 19.07 -7.61 -4.25
C GLU A 43 18.22 -7.82 -2.99
N LEU A 44 16.93 -8.11 -3.15
CA LEU A 44 16.00 -8.37 -2.06
C LEU A 44 15.01 -9.47 -2.46
N LEU A 45 14.59 -10.30 -1.51
CA LEU A 45 13.44 -11.17 -1.69
C LEU A 45 12.17 -10.35 -1.49
N ILE A 46 11.37 -10.21 -2.54
CA ILE A 46 10.09 -9.49 -2.51
C ILE A 46 8.95 -10.42 -2.91
N PRO A 47 7.72 -10.19 -2.44
CA PRO A 47 6.57 -10.90 -2.96
C PRO A 47 6.33 -10.52 -4.42
N TYR A 48 6.16 -11.53 -5.27
CA TYR A 48 6.03 -11.33 -6.71
C TYR A 48 5.31 -12.50 -7.35
N ASN A 49 4.52 -12.23 -8.40
CA ASN A 49 3.69 -13.25 -9.05
C ASN A 49 2.78 -13.99 -8.05
N ASP A 50 2.16 -13.26 -7.11
CA ASP A 50 1.35 -13.78 -6.02
C ASP A 50 -0.06 -14.27 -6.48
N TYR A 51 -0.14 -14.96 -7.62
CA TYR A 51 -1.40 -15.45 -8.20
C TYR A 51 -2.14 -16.46 -7.32
N ARG A 52 -1.42 -17.21 -6.47
CA ARG A 52 -2.05 -18.10 -5.49
C ARG A 52 -2.86 -17.28 -4.49
N LEU A 53 -2.24 -16.23 -3.94
CA LEU A 53 -2.86 -15.30 -3.01
C LEU A 53 -4.02 -14.53 -3.65
N HIS A 54 -3.93 -14.22 -4.95
CA HIS A 54 -4.99 -13.54 -5.72
C HIS A 54 -6.18 -14.44 -6.10
N SER A 55 -6.06 -15.76 -5.97
CA SER A 55 -7.07 -16.69 -6.51
C SER A 55 -8.43 -16.60 -5.81
N ASP A 56 -9.50 -16.67 -6.60
CA ASP A 56 -10.90 -16.82 -6.15
C ASP A 56 -11.23 -18.19 -5.52
N ASN A 57 -10.29 -19.13 -5.54
CA ASN A 57 -10.41 -20.42 -4.85
C ASN A 57 -10.15 -20.33 -3.34
N LEU A 58 -9.62 -19.20 -2.86
CA LEU A 58 -9.30 -18.98 -1.46
C LEU A 58 -10.41 -18.23 -0.73
N LYS A 59 -10.61 -18.57 0.54
CA LYS A 59 -11.40 -17.78 1.48
C LYS A 59 -10.51 -16.84 2.26
N TYR A 60 -11.07 -15.75 2.77
CA TYR A 60 -10.33 -14.83 3.64
C TYR A 60 -9.80 -15.55 4.89
N SER A 61 -10.50 -16.57 5.38
CA SER A 61 -10.05 -17.42 6.48
C SER A 61 -8.81 -18.28 6.16
N ASP A 62 -8.54 -18.55 4.88
CA ASP A 62 -7.35 -19.30 4.45
C ASP A 62 -6.10 -18.39 4.39
N ILE A 63 -6.35 -17.08 4.19
CA ILE A 63 -5.31 -16.05 4.02
C ILE A 63 -4.97 -15.38 5.34
N LEU A 64 -5.97 -14.97 6.13
CA LEU A 64 -5.78 -14.19 7.35
C LEU A 64 -5.50 -15.08 8.55
N GLN A 65 -4.33 -14.93 9.15
CA GLN A 65 -3.91 -15.67 10.35
C GLN A 65 -3.62 -14.71 11.50
N PRO A 66 -3.53 -15.19 12.76
CA PRO A 66 -3.13 -14.35 13.87
C PRO A 66 -1.74 -13.73 13.65
N GLY A 67 -1.70 -12.40 13.49
CA GLY A 67 -0.47 -11.61 13.42
C GLY A 67 0.20 -11.51 12.04
N HIS A 68 -0.22 -12.31 11.04
CA HIS A 68 0.32 -12.27 9.68
C HIS A 68 -0.66 -12.92 8.69
N ILE A 69 -0.41 -12.75 7.39
CA ILE A 69 -1.07 -13.56 6.35
C ILE A 69 -0.41 -14.93 6.23
N ASN A 70 -1.11 -15.92 5.69
CA ASN A 70 -0.60 -17.26 5.47
C ASN A 70 0.60 -17.25 4.51
N PRO A 71 1.84 -17.54 4.98
CA PRO A 71 3.05 -17.41 4.17
C PRO A 71 3.14 -18.46 3.07
N GLU A 72 2.44 -19.60 3.19
CA GLU A 72 2.44 -20.67 2.17
C GLU A 72 1.75 -20.24 0.86
N LEU A 73 0.95 -19.18 0.92
CA LEU A 73 0.25 -18.59 -0.23
C LEU A 73 1.10 -17.54 -0.95
N VAL A 74 2.18 -17.07 -0.32
CA VAL A 74 3.04 -16.01 -0.83
C VAL A 74 4.24 -16.61 -1.56
N ARG A 75 4.57 -16.03 -2.71
CA ARG A 75 5.73 -16.36 -3.51
C ARG A 75 6.75 -15.24 -3.39
N TYR A 76 7.88 -15.56 -2.78
CA TYR A 76 9.03 -14.66 -2.75
C TYR A 76 9.98 -14.96 -3.91
N GLU A 77 10.39 -13.91 -4.60
CA GLU A 77 11.37 -13.97 -5.67
C GLU A 77 12.51 -13.00 -5.38
N LYS A 78 13.72 -13.36 -5.83
CA LYS A 78 14.90 -12.50 -5.70
C LYS A 78 14.89 -11.48 -6.83
N HIS A 79 14.73 -10.21 -6.48
CA HIS A 79 14.70 -9.10 -7.42
C HIS A 79 15.75 -8.06 -7.05
N ARG A 80 16.09 -7.19 -8.00
CA ARG A 80 16.83 -5.97 -7.72
C ARG A 80 15.83 -4.88 -7.37
N VAL A 81 16.12 -4.14 -6.30
CA VAL A 81 15.27 -3.04 -5.84
C VAL A 81 16.08 -1.77 -5.72
N TRP A 82 15.47 -0.64 -6.08
CA TRP A 82 15.95 0.68 -5.70
C TRP A 82 15.58 0.95 -4.25
N VAL A 83 16.56 1.44 -3.49
CA VAL A 83 16.37 1.83 -2.09
C VAL A 83 16.26 3.34 -2.04
N VAL A 84 15.08 3.83 -1.67
CA VAL A 84 14.80 5.27 -1.57
C VAL A 84 14.47 5.62 -0.14
N GLU A 85 15.26 6.51 0.44
CA GLU A 85 15.06 7.00 1.80
C GLU A 85 14.34 8.36 1.77
N ALA A 86 13.30 8.50 2.58
CA ALA A 86 12.54 9.72 2.77
C ALA A 86 12.63 10.16 4.23
N ASN A 87 13.39 11.23 4.49
CA ASN A 87 13.54 11.83 5.82
C ASN A 87 12.64 13.05 5.96
N LEU A 88 11.85 13.14 7.03
CA LEU A 88 10.94 14.26 7.24
C LEU A 88 11.72 15.58 7.27
N LYS A 89 11.25 16.58 6.53
CA LYS A 89 11.86 17.91 6.51
C LYS A 89 11.77 18.58 7.88
N GLU A 90 12.77 19.38 8.19
CA GLU A 90 12.73 20.28 9.34
C GLU A 90 11.46 21.14 9.31
N ASN A 91 10.91 21.43 10.50
CA ASN A 91 9.70 22.22 10.70
C ASN A 91 8.42 21.66 10.01
N THR A 92 8.44 20.41 9.53
CA THR A 92 7.26 19.72 9.02
C THR A 92 6.76 18.70 10.04
N ARG A 93 5.44 18.59 10.22
CA ARG A 93 4.83 17.57 11.09
C ARG A 93 4.39 16.37 10.25
N HIS A 94 4.68 15.17 10.74
CA HIS A 94 4.12 13.92 10.23
C HIS A 94 4.25 12.83 11.31
N THR A 95 3.38 11.83 11.28
CA THR A 95 3.48 10.66 12.19
C THR A 95 4.78 9.89 11.95
N TYR A 96 5.14 9.72 10.69
CA TYR A 96 6.38 9.05 10.27
C TYR A 96 7.53 10.06 10.15
N LYS A 97 8.63 9.79 10.84
CA LYS A 97 9.86 10.60 10.77
C LYS A 97 10.72 10.21 9.58
N LYS A 98 10.76 8.92 9.26
CA LYS A 98 11.53 8.36 8.15
C LYS A 98 10.78 7.20 7.50
N ARG A 99 10.94 7.08 6.19
CA ARG A 99 10.52 5.90 5.43
C ARG A 99 11.67 5.42 4.54
N VAL A 100 11.80 4.12 4.38
CA VAL A 100 12.70 3.49 3.41
C VAL A 100 11.84 2.65 2.48
N PHE A 101 11.87 2.99 1.20
CA PHE A 101 11.12 2.31 0.16
C PHE A 101 12.04 1.39 -0.62
N TYR A 102 11.59 0.16 -0.82
CA TYR A 102 12.22 -0.83 -1.69
C TYR A 102 11.37 -0.96 -2.94
N ILE A 103 11.78 -0.23 -3.98
CA ILE A 103 11.04 -0.12 -5.23
C ILE A 103 11.60 -1.15 -6.19
N ASP A 104 10.76 -2.05 -6.67
CA ASP A 104 11.16 -3.06 -7.63
C ASP A 104 11.70 -2.42 -8.92
N GLU A 105 12.82 -2.94 -9.44
CA GLU A 105 13.50 -2.36 -10.60
C GLU A 105 12.69 -2.52 -11.90
N ASP A 106 11.93 -3.61 -12.01
CA ASP A 106 11.24 -3.98 -13.25
C ASP A 106 9.85 -3.35 -13.32
N SER A 107 9.09 -3.37 -12.21
CA SER A 107 7.71 -2.86 -12.14
C SER A 107 7.57 -1.43 -11.64
N TRP A 108 8.58 -0.89 -10.94
CA TRP A 108 8.50 0.39 -10.20
C TRP A 108 7.47 0.42 -9.06
N GLN A 109 6.87 -0.72 -8.70
CA GLN A 109 6.05 -0.83 -7.50
C GLN A 109 6.94 -0.72 -6.26
N VAL A 110 6.47 0.01 -5.25
CA VAL A 110 7.04 -0.09 -3.90
C VAL A 110 6.66 -1.47 -3.35
N ALA A 111 7.60 -2.40 -3.32
CA ALA A 111 7.34 -3.77 -2.87
C ALA A 111 7.35 -3.88 -1.34
N VAL A 112 8.25 -3.14 -0.68
CA VAL A 112 8.38 -3.11 0.78
C VAL A 112 8.64 -1.67 1.23
N SER A 113 8.09 -1.31 2.40
CA SER A 113 8.38 -0.03 3.07
C SER A 113 8.70 -0.26 4.55
N ASP A 114 9.86 0.19 4.98
CA ASP A 114 10.16 0.35 6.41
C ASP A 114 9.77 1.77 6.86
N ILE A 115 9.02 1.86 7.95
CA ILE A 115 8.45 3.12 8.44
C ILE A 115 8.87 3.32 9.89
N TYR A 116 9.49 4.47 10.17
CA TYR A 116 10.06 4.80 11.48
C TYR A 116 9.31 5.96 12.14
N ASP A 117 9.12 5.89 13.46
CA ASP A 117 8.50 6.94 14.26
C ASP A 117 9.50 8.02 14.70
N ASN A 118 9.01 8.97 15.50
CA ASN A 118 9.82 10.09 15.99
C ASN A 118 10.93 9.70 16.99
N ARG A 119 10.92 8.47 17.51
CA ARG A 119 11.93 7.90 18.40
C ARG A 119 13.01 7.10 17.64
N ASP A 120 12.98 7.13 16.30
CA ASP A 120 13.84 6.34 15.42
C ASP A 120 13.62 4.82 15.56
N GLU A 121 12.47 4.40 16.10
CA GLU A 121 12.07 3.01 16.19
C GLU A 121 11.30 2.58 14.93
N LEU A 122 11.48 1.32 14.51
CA LEU A 122 10.65 0.73 13.46
C LEU A 122 9.20 0.68 13.95
N TYR A 123 8.35 1.46 13.31
CA TYR A 123 6.95 1.59 13.67
C TYR A 123 6.08 0.63 12.88
N ARG A 124 6.29 0.59 11.55
CA ARG A 124 5.55 -0.29 10.64
C ARG A 124 6.45 -0.85 9.55
N ILE A 125 6.07 -2.04 9.08
CA ILE A 125 6.50 -2.55 7.79
C ILE A 125 5.24 -2.67 6.91
N ALA A 126 5.35 -2.20 5.68
CA ALA A 126 4.36 -2.44 4.64
C ALA A 126 4.94 -3.38 3.59
N VAL A 127 4.13 -4.31 3.09
CA VAL A 127 4.50 -5.23 2.01
C VAL A 127 3.38 -5.25 0.97
N ALA A 128 3.73 -5.01 -0.29
CA ALA A 128 2.83 -5.16 -1.42
C ALA A 128 3.05 -6.51 -2.11
N HIS A 129 1.96 -7.23 -2.31
CA HIS A 129 1.92 -8.52 -2.99
C HIS A 129 1.53 -8.32 -4.45
N GLY A 130 2.55 -8.29 -5.31
CA GLY A 130 2.40 -7.92 -6.72
C GLY A 130 1.92 -9.06 -7.62
N VAL A 131 1.03 -8.73 -8.55
CA VAL A 131 0.62 -9.57 -9.68
C VAL A 131 0.67 -8.77 -10.98
N ASN A 132 0.76 -9.46 -12.12
CA ASN A 132 0.53 -8.86 -13.43
C ASN A 132 -0.91 -9.18 -13.86
N TYR A 133 -1.73 -8.15 -14.08
CA TYR A 133 -3.04 -8.30 -14.70
C TYR A 133 -2.86 -8.49 -16.20
N TYR A 134 -2.57 -9.71 -16.64
CA TYR A 134 -2.20 -9.97 -18.03
C TYR A 134 -3.30 -9.64 -19.05
N GLU A 135 -4.57 -9.57 -18.62
CA GLU A 135 -5.70 -9.10 -19.45
C GLU A 135 -5.66 -7.59 -19.73
N VAL A 136 -4.99 -6.81 -18.87
CA VAL A 136 -4.79 -5.36 -19.04
C VAL A 136 -3.34 -5.04 -18.70
N PRO A 137 -2.42 -4.83 -19.66
CA PRO A 137 -0.96 -4.89 -19.46
C PRO A 137 -0.44 -3.94 -18.37
N THR A 138 -0.58 -4.36 -17.11
CA THR A 138 -0.50 -3.53 -15.90
C THR A 138 -0.11 -4.45 -14.75
N GLN A 139 0.90 -4.04 -14.01
CA GLN A 139 1.27 -4.65 -12.75
C GLN A 139 0.59 -3.86 -11.62
N TRP A 140 0.12 -4.56 -10.59
CA TRP A 140 -0.40 -3.92 -9.39
C TRP A 140 -0.30 -4.87 -8.19
N SER A 141 -0.60 -4.36 -6.99
CA SER A 141 -0.76 -5.16 -5.78
C SER A 141 -2.15 -5.82 -5.74
N THR A 142 -2.22 -7.14 -5.52
CA THR A 142 -3.48 -7.80 -5.14
C THR A 142 -3.78 -7.61 -3.65
N LEU A 143 -2.73 -7.46 -2.85
CA LEU A 143 -2.84 -7.36 -1.40
C LEU A 143 -1.72 -6.47 -0.88
N GLU A 144 -2.02 -5.61 0.08
CA GLU A 144 -1.04 -4.85 0.85
C GLU A 144 -1.20 -5.19 2.32
N VAL A 145 -0.08 -5.44 3.00
CA VAL A 145 -0.08 -5.80 4.41
C VAL A 145 0.77 -4.81 5.20
N TYR A 146 0.16 -4.15 6.18
CA TYR A 146 0.83 -3.25 7.11
C TYR A 146 0.86 -3.90 8.48
N HIS A 147 2.07 -4.12 9.02
CA HIS A 147 2.28 -4.58 10.38
C HIS A 147 2.64 -3.39 11.26
N ASP A 148 1.93 -3.22 12.36
CA ASP A 148 2.16 -2.17 13.37
C ASP A 148 2.77 -2.81 14.62
N PHE A 149 4.06 -2.53 14.85
CA PHE A 149 4.83 -3.19 15.91
C PHE A 149 4.44 -2.71 17.31
N GLN A 150 3.95 -1.49 17.44
CA GLN A 150 3.59 -0.90 18.74
C GLN A 150 2.28 -1.50 19.25
N SER A 151 1.28 -1.61 18.38
CA SER A 151 -0.02 -2.22 18.72
C SER A 151 -0.04 -3.74 18.57
N ARG A 152 0.96 -4.34 17.92
CA ARG A 152 1.04 -5.77 17.57
C ARG A 152 -0.17 -6.23 16.75
N ARG A 153 -0.59 -5.37 15.82
CA ARG A 153 -1.71 -5.61 14.90
C ARG A 153 -1.20 -5.51 13.47
N TYR A 154 -1.96 -6.08 12.55
CA TYR A 154 -1.74 -5.86 11.14
C TYR A 154 -3.07 -5.61 10.44
N ILE A 155 -3.01 -5.00 9.27
CA ILE A 155 -4.13 -4.88 8.34
C ILE A 155 -3.70 -5.44 6.99
N ALA A 156 -4.58 -6.25 6.40
CA ALA A 156 -4.47 -6.68 5.01
C ALA A 156 -5.53 -5.92 4.19
N MET A 157 -5.11 -5.31 3.10
CA MET A 157 -5.95 -4.52 2.21
C MET A 157 -5.86 -5.07 0.80
N GLY A 158 -6.92 -4.88 0.00
CA GLY A 158 -6.96 -5.34 -1.40
C GLY A 158 -7.59 -6.73 -1.60
N LEU A 159 -7.92 -7.44 -0.51
CA LEU A 159 -8.60 -8.73 -0.56
C LEU A 159 -9.87 -8.70 -1.42
N ASP A 160 -9.82 -9.34 -2.58
CA ASP A 160 -10.92 -9.45 -3.55
C ASP A 160 -11.35 -10.91 -3.80
N ASN A 161 -10.70 -11.89 -3.16
CA ASN A 161 -10.95 -13.34 -3.35
C ASN A 161 -12.42 -13.77 -3.21
N GLU A 162 -13.19 -13.10 -2.34
CA GLU A 162 -14.61 -13.40 -2.10
C GLU A 162 -15.54 -12.34 -2.71
N ASN A 163 -15.01 -11.43 -3.51
CA ASN A 163 -15.72 -10.34 -4.16
C ASN A 163 -15.68 -10.48 -5.69
N LYS A 164 -16.46 -9.65 -6.38
CA LYS A 164 -16.33 -9.53 -7.83
C LYS A 164 -15.05 -8.77 -8.17
N MET A 165 -14.29 -9.32 -9.11
CA MET A 165 -13.08 -8.72 -9.63
C MET A 165 -13.33 -7.34 -10.26
N TYR A 166 -12.29 -6.52 -10.32
CA TYR A 166 -12.34 -5.20 -10.97
C TYR A 166 -12.81 -5.31 -12.43
N ASP A 167 -13.74 -4.44 -12.81
CA ASP A 167 -14.14 -4.26 -14.21
C ASP A 167 -13.26 -3.19 -14.86
N PHE A 168 -12.19 -3.62 -15.53
CA PHE A 168 -11.30 -2.73 -16.26
C PHE A 168 -11.90 -2.16 -17.56
N SER A 169 -13.10 -2.59 -17.96
CA SER A 169 -13.77 -2.12 -19.19
C SER A 169 -14.64 -0.88 -18.98
N VAL A 170 -14.81 -0.44 -17.72
CA VAL A 170 -15.70 0.67 -17.36
C VAL A 170 -15.29 1.97 -18.05
N LYS A 171 -16.22 2.56 -18.81
CA LYS A 171 -16.05 3.88 -19.43
C LYS A 171 -16.42 5.01 -18.46
N LEU A 172 -15.42 5.51 -17.75
CA LEU A 172 -15.58 6.63 -16.82
C LEU A 172 -15.72 7.96 -17.58
N LYS A 173 -16.69 8.79 -17.20
CA LYS A 173 -16.89 10.14 -17.77
C LYS A 173 -16.26 11.17 -16.83
N GLN A 174 -15.56 12.16 -17.39
CA GLN A 174 -14.90 13.23 -16.61
C GLN A 174 -15.85 13.92 -15.61
N LYS A 175 -17.12 14.12 -15.99
CA LYS A 175 -18.16 14.70 -15.13
C LYS A 175 -18.41 13.94 -13.81
N SER A 176 -17.99 12.69 -13.73
CA SER A 176 -18.09 11.84 -12.54
C SER A 176 -17.07 12.24 -11.47
N PHE A 177 -15.95 12.85 -11.87
CA PHE A 177 -14.87 13.31 -10.98
C PHE A 177 -15.05 14.78 -10.57
N THR A 178 -16.28 15.16 -10.24
CA THR A 178 -16.61 16.53 -9.80
C THR A 178 -17.17 16.53 -8.39
N PRO A 179 -16.98 17.61 -7.60
CA PRO A 179 -17.57 17.70 -6.26
C PRO A 179 -19.11 17.60 -6.24
N SER A 180 -19.78 17.99 -7.33
CA SER A 180 -21.23 17.83 -7.49
C SER A 180 -21.61 16.37 -7.74
N ALA A 181 -20.83 15.61 -8.52
CA ALA A 181 -21.04 14.18 -8.71
C ALA A 181 -20.88 13.40 -7.40
N LEU A 182 -19.81 13.64 -6.64
CA LEU A 182 -19.58 12.98 -5.35
C LEU A 182 -20.73 13.26 -4.35
N ARG A 183 -21.22 14.51 -4.30
CA ARG A 183 -22.38 14.88 -3.45
C ARG A 183 -23.68 14.17 -3.84
N ARG A 184 -23.88 13.89 -5.13
CA ARG A 184 -25.07 13.18 -5.62
C ARG A 184 -25.00 11.69 -5.29
N GLU A 185 -23.79 11.12 -5.34
CA GLU A 185 -23.55 9.72 -5.04
C GLU A 185 -23.72 9.42 -3.55
N GLY A 186 -23.17 10.24 -2.65
CA GLY A 186 -23.35 10.08 -1.20
C GLY A 186 -24.75 10.35 -0.64
N ARG A 187 -25.76 10.58 -1.50
CA ARG A 187 -27.19 10.66 -1.13
C ARG A 187 -27.97 9.40 -1.49
N ARG A 188 -27.39 8.53 -2.30
CA ARG A 188 -27.96 7.22 -2.65
C ARG A 188 -27.43 6.18 -1.68
#